data_AF-I8UH80-F1
#
_entry.id   AF-I8UH80-F1
#
_cell.length_a   1.000
_cell.length_b   1.000
_cell.length_c   1.000
_cell.angle_alpha   90.00
_cell.angle_beta   90.00
_cell.angle_gamma   90.00
#
_symmetry.space_group_name_H-M   'P 1'
#
loop_
_entity.id
_entity.type
_entity.pdbx_description
1 polymer ?
#
loop_
_entity_poly.entity_id
_entity_poly.type
_entity_poly.pdbx_seq_one_letter_code
_entity_poly.pdbx_strand_id
1 'polypeptide(L)'
;MTINFFGLAVITILGFFIWKNDQIRRNLQTSYKNDERWQLILIKVNNVTLKFYNLLSLLVLLGFFLGTVVDMTIEVALSNIFLVMAVFIMSRNIVEYSALKYYDKKM
;
A
#
# COMPACT_ATOMS: atom_id res chain seq x y z
N MET A 1 0.51 -20.68 24.11
CA MET A 1 0.87 -19.66 23.09
C MET A 1 -0.12 -19.79 21.94
N THR A 2 -1.12 -18.91 21.87
CA THR A 2 -2.11 -18.92 20.78
C THR A 2 -1.54 -18.14 19.59
N ILE A 3 -1.33 -18.83 18.47
CA ILE A 3 -0.87 -18.20 17.24
C ILE A 3 -2.03 -17.41 16.63
N ASN A 4 -1.82 -16.11 16.37
CA ASN A 4 -2.80 -15.29 15.66
C ASN A 4 -2.71 -15.57 14.15
N PHE A 5 -3.47 -16.55 13.68
CA PHE A 5 -3.52 -16.95 12.27
C PHE A 5 -3.90 -15.81 11.32
N PHE A 6 -4.74 -14.86 11.78
CA PHE A 6 -5.11 -13.70 10.98
C PHE A 6 -3.91 -12.78 10.73
N GLY A 7 -3.16 -12.44 11.78
CA GLY A 7 -1.95 -11.63 11.65
C GLY A 7 -0.90 -12.29 10.74
N LEU A 8 -0.74 -13.62 10.84
CA LEU A 8 0.13 -14.38 9.95
C LEU A 8 -0.30 -14.30 8.49
N ALA A 9 -1.60 -14.47 8.21
CA ALA A 9 -2.13 -14.35 6.85
C ALA A 9 -1.92 -12.95 6.26
N VAL A 10 -2.11 -11.90 7.07
CA VAL A 10 -1.85 -10.52 6.64
C VAL A 10 -0.38 -10.33 6.28
N ILE A 11 0.54 -10.79 7.12
CA ILE A 11 1.99 -10.67 6.87
C ILE A 11 2.41 -11.42 5.60
N THR A 12 1.90 -12.65 5.38
CA THR A 12 2.24 -13.43 4.18
C THR A 12 1.72 -12.77 2.91
N ILE A 13 0.50 -12.24 2.92
CA ILE A 13 -0.08 -11.52 1.77
C ILE A 13 0.72 -10.24 1.49
N LEU A 14 0.98 -9.42 2.50
CA LEU A 14 1.74 -8.17 2.33
C LEU A 14 3.16 -8.44 1.84
N GLY A 15 3.84 -9.43 2.43
CA GLY A 15 5.18 -9.86 2.03
C GLY A 15 5.22 -10.34 0.57
N PHE A 16 4.22 -11.12 0.15
CA PHE A 16 4.09 -11.56 -1.24
C PHE A 16 3.95 -10.38 -2.21
N PHE A 17 3.13 -9.37 -1.88
CA PHE A 17 2.95 -8.21 -2.75
C PHE A 17 4.19 -7.31 -2.81
N ILE A 18 4.94 -7.18 -1.71
CA ILE A 18 6.24 -6.48 -1.72
C ILE A 18 7.18 -7.15 -2.71
N TRP A 19 7.33 -8.47 -2.59
CA TRP A 19 8.21 -9.23 -3.47
C TRP A 19 7.75 -9.16 -4.94
N LYS A 20 6.45 -9.30 -5.20
CA LYS A 20 5.90 -9.21 -6.56
C LYS A 20 6.05 -7.82 -7.17
N ASN A 21 5.86 -6.76 -6.39
CA ASN A 21 6.00 -5.38 -6.86
C ASN A 21 7.46 -5.08 -7.26
N ASP A 22 8.39 -5.50 -6.41
CA ASP A 22 9.82 -5.36 -6.68
C ASP A 22 10.26 -6.17 -7.91
N GLN A 23 9.76 -7.41 -8.05
CA GLN A 23 10.05 -8.26 -9.21
C GLN A 23 9.52 -7.68 -10.53
N ILE A 24 8.25 -7.22 -10.57
CA ILE A 24 7.69 -6.65 -11.80
C ILE A 24 8.43 -5.36 -12.19
N ARG A 25 8.78 -4.53 -11.21
CA ARG A 25 9.48 -3.27 -11.46
C ARG A 25 10.85 -3.51 -12.10
N ARG A 26 11.62 -4.48 -11.59
CA ARG A 26 12.89 -4.89 -12.22
C ARG A 26 12.71 -5.41 -13.63
N ASN A 27 11.74 -6.31 -13.84
CA ASN A 27 11.48 -6.90 -15.15
C ASN A 27 11.09 -5.85 -16.21
N LEU A 28 10.23 -4.91 -15.84
CA LEU A 28 9.83 -3.84 -16.75
C LEU A 28 10.98 -2.86 -16.99
N GLN A 29 11.75 -2.51 -15.96
CA GLN A 29 12.93 -1.66 -16.11
C GLN A 29 13.96 -2.25 -17.08
N THR A 30 14.22 -3.56 -17.03
CA THR A 30 15.13 -4.23 -17.96
C THR A 30 14.53 -4.35 -19.36
N SER A 31 13.23 -4.66 -19.46
CA SER A 31 12.55 -4.80 -20.75
C SER A 31 12.48 -3.48 -21.52
N TYR A 32 12.18 -2.37 -20.84
CA TYR A 32 12.11 -1.04 -21.43
C TYR A 32 13.46 -0.32 -21.45
N LYS A 33 14.54 -0.94 -20.98
CA LYS A 33 15.91 -0.37 -20.94
C LYS A 33 15.99 1.06 -20.37
N ASN A 34 15.10 1.39 -19.44
CA ASN A 34 14.96 2.73 -18.86
C ASN A 34 14.60 3.85 -19.85
N ASP A 35 13.90 3.52 -20.93
CA ASP A 35 13.44 4.47 -21.95
C ASP A 35 12.36 5.45 -21.44
N GLU A 36 12.06 6.47 -22.23
CA GLU A 36 11.04 7.49 -21.92
C GLU A 36 9.66 6.88 -21.59
N ARG A 37 9.29 5.77 -22.25
CA ARG A 37 8.04 5.04 -21.96
C ARG A 37 7.99 4.54 -20.52
N TRP A 38 9.10 3.98 -20.03
CA TRP A 38 9.19 3.50 -18.65
C TRP A 38 9.05 4.64 -17.65
N GLN A 39 9.69 5.79 -17.94
CA GLN A 39 9.56 7.00 -17.11
C GLN A 39 8.11 7.50 -17.08
N LEU A 40 7.42 7.51 -18.23
CA LEU A 40 6.00 7.90 -18.29
C LEU A 40 5.09 6.94 -17.50
N ILE A 41 5.33 5.62 -17.57
CA ILE A 41 4.62 4.64 -16.75
C ILE A 41 4.82 4.93 -15.27
N LEU A 42 6.08 5.12 -14.84
CA LEU A 42 6.42 5.41 -13.44
C LEU A 42 5.74 6.68 -12.94
N ILE A 43 5.72 7.76 -13.74
CA ILE A 43 5.03 9.00 -13.37
C ILE A 43 3.54 8.77 -13.14
N LYS A 44 2.87 8.03 -14.04
CA LYS A 44 1.44 7.74 -13.89
C LYS A 44 1.15 6.85 -12.69
N VAL A 45 1.99 5.83 -12.45
CA VAL A 45 1.89 4.98 -11.26
C VAL A 45 2.09 5.80 -9.99
N ASN A 46 3.11 6.65 -9.94
CA ASN A 46 3.38 7.49 -8.77
C ASN A 46 2.21 8.43 -8.46
N ASN A 47 1.57 8.99 -9.49
CA ASN A 47 0.36 9.81 -9.31
C ASN A 47 -0.81 9.01 -8.71
N VAL A 48 -1.00 7.75 -9.13
CA VAL A 48 -2.01 6.86 -8.52
C VAL A 48 -1.67 6.57 -7.06
N THR A 49 -0.42 6.25 -6.75
CA THR A 49 0.05 6.00 -5.39
C THR A 49 -0.10 7.23 -4.50
N LEU A 50 0.15 8.43 -5.04
CA LEU A 50 -0.04 9.68 -4.32
C LEU A 50 -1.52 9.96 -4.01
N LYS A 51 -2.42 9.72 -4.97
CA LYS A 51 -3.87 9.79 -4.72
C LYS A 51 -4.32 8.81 -3.65
N PHE A 52 -3.75 7.60 -3.63
CA PHE A 52 -4.00 6.62 -2.59
C PHE A 52 -3.57 7.12 -1.21
N TYR A 53 -2.36 7.70 -1.09
CA TYR A 53 -1.91 8.31 0.16
C TYR A 53 -2.79 9.47 0.61
N ASN A 54 -3.19 10.36 -0.30
CA ASN A 54 -4.09 11.46 0.03
C ASN A 54 -5.42 10.95 0.61
N LEU A 55 -5.96 9.86 0.06
CA LEU A 55 -7.17 9.24 0.56
C LEU A 55 -6.96 8.63 1.95
N LEU A 56 -5.83 7.94 2.19
CA LEU A 56 -5.50 7.43 3.52
C LEU A 56 -5.33 8.56 4.54
N SER A 57 -4.64 9.64 4.17
CA SER A 57 -4.47 10.82 5.03
C SER A 57 -5.82 11.45 5.39
N LEU A 58 -6.76 11.54 4.43
CA LEU A 58 -8.11 12.00 4.70
C LEU A 58 -8.83 11.11 5.72
N LEU A 59 -8.72 9.78 5.61
CA LEU A 59 -9.32 8.84 6.57
C LEU A 59 -8.73 9.01 7.97
N VAL A 60 -7.42 9.19 8.07
CA VAL A 60 -6.75 9.44 9.35
C VAL A 60 -7.22 10.76 9.96
N LEU A 61 -7.35 11.83 9.16
CA LEU A 61 -7.87 13.12 9.62
C LEU A 61 -9.32 13.03 10.10
N LEU A 62 -10.18 12.28 9.40
CA LEU A 62 -11.56 12.06 9.82
C LEU A 62 -11.62 11.29 11.14
N GLY A 63 -10.82 10.23 11.28
CA GLY A 63 -10.73 9.48 12.54
C GLY A 63 -10.24 10.34 13.70
N PHE A 64 -9.23 11.18 13.46
CA PHE A 64 -8.74 12.15 14.44
C PHE A 64 -9.82 13.16 14.84
N PHE A 65 -10.51 13.76 13.87
CA PHE A 65 -11.60 14.72 14.13
C PHE A 65 -12.73 14.08 14.94
N LEU A 66 -13.17 12.87 14.60
CA LEU A 66 -14.21 12.18 15.35
C LEU A 66 -13.76 11.87 16.79
N GLY A 67 -12.51 11.45 16.98
CA GLY A 67 -11.95 11.15 18.29
C GLY A 67 -11.71 12.37 19.19
N THR A 68 -11.59 13.58 18.62
CA THR A 68 -11.44 14.82 19.40
C THR A 68 -12.77 15.53 19.67
N VAL A 69 -13.77 15.35 18.79
CA VAL A 69 -15.08 16.00 18.93
C VAL A 69 -16.06 15.16 19.76
N VAL A 70 -15.94 13.84 19.68
CA VAL A 70 -16.75 12.91 20.48
C VAL A 70 -15.82 12.30 21.53
N ASP A 71 -16.20 12.38 22.80
CA ASP A 71 -15.48 11.74 23.91
C ASP A 71 -15.53 10.21 23.78
N MET A 72 -14.71 9.67 22.87
CA MET A 72 -14.58 8.25 22.58
C MET A 72 -13.32 7.72 23.25
N THR A 73 -13.49 7.02 24.38
CA THR A 73 -12.42 6.25 25.01
C THR A 73 -12.43 4.83 24.48
N ILE A 74 -11.43 4.46 23.66
CA ILE A 74 -11.28 3.13 23.07
C ILE A 74 -10.00 2.49 23.59
N GLU A 75 -10.12 1.33 24.25
CA GLU A 75 -8.97 0.50 24.60
C GLU A 75 -8.63 -0.43 23.43
N VAL A 76 -7.43 -0.30 22.88
CA VAL A 76 -6.96 -1.12 21.75
C VAL A 76 -5.68 -1.84 22.12
N ALA A 77 -5.64 -3.15 21.87
CA ALA A 77 -4.43 -3.94 22.02
C ALA A 77 -3.33 -3.43 21.08
N LEU A 78 -2.10 -3.27 21.60
CA LEU A 78 -0.96 -2.76 20.84
C LEU A 78 -0.67 -3.58 19.57
N SER A 79 -0.90 -4.90 19.60
CA SER A 79 -0.77 -5.78 18.44
C SER A 79 -1.70 -5.39 17.28
N ASN A 80 -2.92 -4.95 17.58
CA ASN A 80 -3.88 -4.50 16.57
C ASN A 80 -3.45 -3.17 15.96
N ILE A 81 -2.86 -2.27 16.76
CA ILE A 81 -2.29 -1.01 16.27
C ILE A 81 -1.17 -1.29 15.26
N PHE A 82 -0.23 -2.18 15.59
CA PHE A 82 0.84 -2.57 14.66
C PHE A 82 0.31 -3.24 13.39
N LEU A 83 -0.72 -4.09 13.51
CA LEU A 83 -1.35 -4.72 12.35
C LEU A 83 -1.97 -3.67 11.43
N VAL A 84 -2.76 -2.74 11.99
CA VAL A 84 -3.37 -1.65 11.21
C VAL A 84 -2.30 -0.80 10.54
N MET A 85 -1.25 -0.39 11.26
CA MET A 85 -0.14 0.37 10.67
C MET A 85 0.56 -0.39 9.54
N ALA A 86 0.81 -1.69 9.72
CA ALA A 86 1.41 -2.52 8.67
C ALA A 86 0.54 -2.56 7.42
N VAL A 87 -0.78 -2.75 7.57
CA VAL A 87 -1.73 -2.73 6.44
C VAL A 87 -1.74 -1.36 5.76
N PHE A 88 -1.81 -0.27 6.53
CA PHE A 88 -1.80 1.10 5.98
C PHE A 88 -0.54 1.39 5.16
N ILE A 89 0.63 1.04 5.68
CA ILE A 89 1.91 1.33 5.02
C ILE A 89 2.13 0.40 3.82
N MET A 90 1.89 -0.89 4.00
CA MET A 90 2.28 -1.90 3.00
C MET A 90 1.26 -2.08 1.88
N SER A 91 -0.01 -1.71 2.09
CA SER A 91 -1.04 -1.72 1.04
C SER A 91 -0.67 -0.88 -0.19
N ARG A 92 0.20 0.12 -0.02
CA ARG A 92 0.83 0.86 -1.12
C ARG A 92 1.43 -0.06 -2.19
N ASN A 93 2.10 -1.14 -1.80
CA ASN A 93 2.73 -2.07 -2.76
C ASN A 93 1.69 -2.79 -3.63
N ILE A 94 0.51 -3.05 -3.09
CA ILE A 94 -0.61 -3.67 -3.83
C ILE A 94 -1.14 -2.71 -4.89
N VAL A 95 -1.32 -1.44 -4.51
CA VAL A 95 -1.78 -0.37 -5.41
C VAL A 95 -0.74 -0.11 -6.50
N GLU A 96 0.53 0.01 -6.12
CA GLU A 96 1.65 0.26 -7.05
C GLU A 96 1.80 -0.90 -8.06
N TYR A 97 1.74 -2.15 -7.59
CA TYR A 97 1.76 -3.34 -8.44
C TYR A 97 0.60 -3.33 -9.44
N SER A 98 -0.62 -3.04 -8.97
CA SER A 98 -1.82 -3.02 -9.81
C SER A 98 -1.75 -1.91 -10.86
N ALA A 99 -1.25 -0.74 -10.48
CA ALA A 99 -1.05 0.39 -11.38
C ALA A 99 0.02 0.09 -12.44
N LEU A 100 1.16 -0.51 -12.05
CA LEU A 100 2.20 -0.93 -12.99
C LEU A 100 1.64 -1.88 -14.04
N LYS A 101 0.94 -2.93 -13.62
CA LYS A 101 0.34 -3.90 -14.54
C LYS A 101 -0.71 -3.28 -15.47
N TYR A 102 -1.49 -2.32 -14.97
CA TYR A 102 -2.48 -1.60 -15.78
C TYR A 102 -1.83 -0.73 -16.86
N TYR A 103 -0.84 0.09 -16.48
CA TYR A 103 -0.19 1.02 -17.41
C TYR A 103 0.76 0.33 -18.37
N ASP A 104 1.42 -0.75 -17.95
CA ASP A 104 2.21 -1.62 -18.83
C ASP A 104 1.34 -2.25 -19.93
N LYS A 105 0.12 -2.70 -19.62
CA LYS A 105 -0.79 -3.26 -20.64
C LYS A 105 -1.38 -2.20 -21.58
N LYS A 106 -1.48 -0.94 -21.13
CA LYS A 106 -2.21 0.13 -21.83
C LYS A 106 -1.32 0.97 -22.75
N MET A 107 -0.01 0.96 -22.55
CA MET A 107 0.98 1.71 -23.35
C MET A 107 1.73 0.78 -24.30
#